data_AF-A0A958JZX6-F1
#
_entry.id   AF-A0A958JZX6-F1
#
_cell.length_a   1.000
_cell.length_b   1.000
_cell.length_c   1.000
_cell.angle_alpha   90.00
_cell.angle_beta   90.00
_cell.angle_gamma   90.00
#
_symmetry.space_group_name_H-M   'P 1'
#
loop_
_entity.id
_entity.type
_entity.pdbx_description
1 polymer ?
#
loop_
_entity_poly.entity_id
_entity_poly.type
_entity_poly.pdbx_seq_one_letter_code
_entity_poly.pdbx_strand_id
1 'polypeptide(L)'
;QFLGERATVALARGYLDSDETLDKGKALLENVAQNGMYASVSALTTLSLITSDEEEKQKLKERIDAFGENHPEQSELVEELLTRIQG
;
A
#
# COMPACT_ATOMS: atom_id res chain seq x y z
N GLN A 1 -4.50 14.73 -11.30
CA GLN A 1 -4.14 14.08 -10.03
C GLN A 1 -4.24 12.55 -10.15
N PHE A 2 -5.38 11.97 -10.55
CA PHE A 2 -5.53 10.53 -10.87
C PHE A 2 -4.37 9.88 -11.67
N LEU A 3 -4.04 10.43 -12.84
CA LEU A 3 -2.96 9.88 -13.68
C LEU A 3 -1.58 9.96 -13.02
N GLY A 4 -1.35 10.97 -12.18
CA GLY A 4 -0.11 11.14 -11.44
C GLY A 4 0.07 10.05 -10.39
N GLU A 5 -0.96 9.78 -9.59
CA GLU A 5 -0.92 8.71 -8.58
C GLU A 5 -0.69 7.33 -9.21
N ARG A 6 -1.38 7.02 -10.31
CA ARG A 6 -1.20 5.75 -11.02
C ARG A 6 0.20 5.61 -11.62
N ALA A 7 0.75 6.69 -12.16
CA ALA A 7 2.13 6.71 -12.64
C ALA A 7 3.11 6.49 -11.48
N THR A 8 2.86 7.09 -10.31
CA THR A 8 3.67 6.87 -9.10
C THR A 8 3.63 5.41 -8.65
N VAL A 9 2.46 4.76 -8.63
CA VAL A 9 2.37 3.33 -8.29
C VAL A 9 3.10 2.47 -9.31
N ALA A 10 2.97 2.76 -10.61
CA ALA A 10 3.68 2.02 -11.65
C ALA A 10 5.21 2.18 -11.52
N LEU A 11 5.68 3.41 -11.28
CA LEU A 11 7.09 3.70 -11.02
C LEU A 11 7.59 2.97 -9.77
N ALA A 12 6.82 3.03 -8.68
CA ALA A 12 7.17 2.40 -7.43
C ALA A 12 7.33 0.88 -7.59
N ARG A 13 6.43 0.23 -8.35
CA ARG A 13 6.54 -1.20 -8.69
C ARG A 13 7.81 -1.53 -9.47
N GLY A 14 8.20 -0.68 -10.42
CA GLY A 14 9.46 -0.86 -11.15
C GLY A 14 10.71 -0.77 -10.26
N TYR A 15 10.62 -0.14 -9.09
CA TYR A 15 11.70 -0.14 -8.10
C TYR A 15 11.72 -1.37 -7.19
N LEU A 16 10.68 -2.19 -7.18
CA LEU A 16 10.61 -3.38 -6.32
C LEU A 16 11.45 -4.55 -6.85
N ASP A 17 11.86 -4.51 -8.11
CA ASP A 17 12.62 -5.58 -8.76
C ASP A 17 14.12 -5.60 -8.37
N SER A 18 14.58 -4.64 -7.56
CA SER A 18 15.98 -4.54 -7.11
C SER A 18 16.08 -4.12 -5.65
N ASP A 19 16.91 -4.83 -4.88
CA ASP A 19 17.18 -4.54 -3.46
C ASP A 19 17.69 -3.10 -3.25
N GLU A 20 18.47 -2.56 -4.20
CA GLU A 20 19.00 -1.19 -4.11
C GLU A 20 17.90 -0.12 -4.20
N THR A 21 16.78 -0.43 -4.84
CA THR A 21 15.66 0.50 -5.05
C THR A 21 14.40 0.14 -4.28
N LEU A 22 14.39 -1.00 -3.58
CA LEU A 22 13.23 -1.52 -2.86
C LEU A 22 12.66 -0.49 -1.87
N ASP A 23 13.50 0.11 -1.04
CA ASP A 23 13.09 1.10 -0.04
C ASP A 23 12.46 2.34 -0.69
N LYS A 24 12.99 2.76 -1.85
CA LYS A 24 12.44 3.87 -2.62
C LYS A 24 11.06 3.52 -3.19
N GLY A 25 10.89 2.29 -3.69
CA GLY A 25 9.60 1.76 -4.14
C GLY A 25 8.57 1.75 -3.01
N LYS A 26 8.95 1.19 -1.84
CA LYS A 26 8.11 1.18 -0.64
C LYS A 26 7.70 2.59 -0.23
N ALA A 27 8.64 3.52 -0.11
CA ALA A 27 8.34 4.90 0.29
C ALA A 27 7.34 5.61 -0.64
N LEU A 28 7.43 5.37 -1.96
CA LEU A 28 6.46 5.91 -2.92
C LEU A 28 5.07 5.28 -2.75
N LEU A 29 4.99 3.96 -2.52
CA LEU A 29 3.72 3.29 -2.25
C LEU A 29 3.10 3.78 -0.95
N GLU A 30 3.89 3.94 0.11
CA GLU A 30 3.40 4.48 1.39
C GLU A 30 2.84 5.88 1.23
N ASN A 31 3.52 6.74 0.46
CA ASN A 31 3.03 8.10 0.20
C ASN A 31 1.69 8.09 -0.52
N VAL A 32 1.51 7.22 -1.53
CA VAL A 32 0.25 7.09 -2.28
C VAL A 32 -0.83 6.41 -1.43
N ALA A 33 -0.49 5.43 -0.60
CA ALA A 33 -1.43 4.79 0.31
C ALA A 33 -2.03 5.79 1.30
N GLN A 34 -1.22 6.72 1.81
CA GLN A 34 -1.63 7.70 2.81
C GLN A 34 -2.32 8.94 2.22
N ASN A 35 -1.87 9.42 1.06
CA ASN A 35 -2.31 10.71 0.52
C ASN A 35 -3.03 10.61 -0.84
N GLY A 36 -3.00 9.44 -1.47
CA GLY A 36 -3.63 9.21 -2.76
C GLY A 36 -5.13 9.08 -2.63
N MET A 37 -5.87 9.77 -3.50
CA MET A 37 -7.34 9.69 -3.52
C MET A 37 -7.83 8.52 -4.37
N TYR A 38 -7.04 8.10 -5.37
CA TYR A 38 -7.50 7.20 -6.41
C TYR A 38 -6.68 5.93 -6.55
N ALA A 39 -5.42 5.96 -6.12
CA ALA A 39 -4.53 4.81 -6.19
C ALA A 39 -4.11 4.26 -4.82
N SER A 40 -4.70 4.76 -3.72
CA SER A 40 -4.43 4.32 -2.35
C SER A 40 -4.65 2.82 -2.18
N VAL A 41 -5.78 2.29 -2.66
CA VAL A 41 -6.06 0.84 -2.68
C VAL A 41 -4.96 0.06 -3.39
N SER A 42 -4.57 0.50 -4.59
CA SER A 42 -3.54 -0.21 -5.36
C SER A 42 -2.18 -0.19 -4.66
N ALA A 43 -1.87 0.90 -3.96
CA ALA A 43 -0.67 1.02 -3.15
C ALA A 43 -0.72 0.09 -1.93
N LEU A 44 -1.82 0.09 -1.18
CA LEU A 44 -2.03 -0.81 -0.03
C LEU A 44 -1.97 -2.28 -0.43
N THR A 45 -2.61 -2.67 -1.55
CA THR A 45 -2.52 -4.02 -2.10
C THR A 45 -1.07 -4.40 -2.43
N THR A 46 -0.31 -3.49 -3.03
CA THR A 46 1.09 -3.77 -3.38
C THR A 46 1.93 -3.94 -2.11
N LEU A 47 1.80 -3.04 -1.14
CA LEU A 47 2.48 -3.13 0.15
C LEU A 47 2.15 -4.44 0.87
N SER A 48 0.88 -4.87 0.86
CA SER A 48 0.45 -6.14 1.49
C SER A 48 1.08 -7.39 0.90
N LEU A 49 1.66 -7.32 -0.30
CA LEU A 49 2.33 -8.44 -0.97
C LEU A 49 3.84 -8.47 -0.71
N ILE A 50 4.45 -7.32 -0.43
CA ILE A 50 5.92 -7.17 -0.37
C ILE A 50 6.45 -6.92 1.04
N THR A 51 5.58 -6.50 1.96
CA THR A 51 5.94 -6.27 3.35
C THR A 51 6.09 -7.61 4.07
N SER A 52 7.29 -7.90 4.54
CA SER A 52 7.63 -9.16 5.21
C SER A 52 8.05 -9.00 6.66
N ASP A 53 8.52 -7.82 7.05
CA ASP A 53 8.97 -7.53 8.42
C ASP A 53 7.77 -7.22 9.33
N GLU A 54 7.80 -7.71 10.57
CA GLU A 54 6.68 -7.57 11.52
C GLU A 54 6.40 -6.10 11.91
N GLU A 55 7.43 -5.26 12.01
CA GLU A 55 7.27 -3.83 12.26
C GLU A 55 6.59 -3.14 11.07
N GLU A 56 7.01 -3.49 9.85
CA GLU A 56 6.38 -2.98 8.63
C GLU A 56 4.93 -3.47 8.49
N LYS A 57 4.65 -4.73 8.82
CA LYS A 57 3.29 -5.30 8.81
C LYS A 57 2.37 -4.56 9.78
N GLN A 58 2.86 -4.25 10.98
CA GLN A 58 2.09 -3.50 11.97
C GLN A 58 1.78 -2.07 11.49
N LYS A 59 2.75 -1.37 10.90
CA LYS A 59 2.51 -0.05 10.28
C LYS A 59 1.53 -0.12 9.12
N LEU A 60 1.62 -1.16 8.29
CA LEU A 60 0.71 -1.35 7.17
C LEU A 60 -0.72 -1.67 7.65
N LYS A 61 -0.85 -2.46 8.72
CA LYS A 61 -2.14 -2.73 9.37
C LYS A 61 -2.82 -1.44 9.81
N GLU A 62 -2.12 -0.58 10.55
CA GLU A 62 -2.65 0.70 11.01
C GLU A 62 -3.15 1.59 9.85
N ARG A 63 -2.44 1.55 8.71
CA ARG A 63 -2.84 2.28 7.50
C ARG A 63 -4.07 1.68 6.82
N ILE A 64 -4.18 0.35 6.76
CA ILE A 64 -5.35 -0.35 6.21
C ILE A 64 -6.58 -0.09 7.09
N ASP A 65 -6.43 -0.14 8.42
CA ASP A 65 -7.49 0.17 9.37
C ASP A 65 -7.97 1.62 9.20
N ALA A 66 -7.04 2.59 9.17
CA ALA A 66 -7.37 3.99 8.92
C ALA A 66 -8.02 4.23 7.54
N PHE A 67 -7.60 3.48 6.51
CA PHE A 67 -8.26 3.51 5.21
C PHE A 67 -9.71 3.02 5.32
N GLY A 68 -9.96 1.90 6.01
CA GLY A 68 -11.30 1.36 6.23
C GLY A 68 -12.24 2.28 7.01
N GLU A 69 -11.73 3.00 8.01
CA GLU A 69 -12.50 4.00 8.75
C GLU A 69 -12.99 5.15 7.86
N ASN A 70 -12.18 5.55 6.88
CA ASN A 70 -12.52 6.61 5.93
C ASN A 70 -13.35 6.10 4.73
N HIS A 71 -13.32 4.79 4.47
CA HIS A 71 -13.96 4.13 3.34
C HIS A 71 -14.74 2.89 3.79
N PRO A 72 -15.79 3.04 4.62
CA PRO A 72 -16.55 1.91 5.15
C PRO A 72 -17.19 1.05 4.05
N GLU A 73 -17.44 1.61 2.86
CA GLU A 73 -17.91 0.88 1.68
C GLU A 73 -16.90 -0.13 1.11
N GLN A 74 -15.65 -0.09 1.55
CA GLN A 74 -14.55 -0.98 1.13
C GLN A 74 -14.23 -2.05 2.18
N SER A 75 -15.14 -2.35 3.12
CA SER A 75 -14.88 -3.27 4.24
C SER A 75 -14.39 -4.65 3.82
N GLU A 76 -14.95 -5.23 2.76
CA GLU A 76 -14.51 -6.55 2.24
C GLU A 76 -13.05 -6.53 1.78
N LEU A 77 -12.65 -5.46 1.09
CA LEU A 77 -11.27 -5.26 0.66
C LEU A 77 -10.34 -5.08 1.85
N VAL A 78 -10.75 -4.32 2.87
CA VAL A 78 -9.98 -4.11 4.10
C VAL A 78 -9.72 -5.45 4.79
N GLU A 79 -10.73 -6.28 4.96
CA GLU A 79 -10.59 -7.63 5.54
C GLU A 79 -9.61 -8.51 4.73
N GLU A 80 -9.69 -8.47 3.40
CA GLU A 80 -8.77 -9.21 2.53
C GLU A 80 -7.32 -8.77 2.74
N LEU A 81 -7.08 -7.46 2.76
CA LEU A 81 -5.73 -6.89 2.96
C LEU A 81 -5.17 -7.23 4.35
N LEU A 82 -5.98 -7.15 5.39
CA LEU A 82 -5.60 -7.49 6.76
C LEU A 82 -5.28 -8.99 6.90
N THR A 83 -6.07 -9.86 6.27
CA THR A 83 -5.82 -11.30 6.27
C THR A 83 -4.50 -11.62 5.59
N ARG A 84 -4.19 -10.94 4.47
CA ARG A 84 -2.95 -11.17 3.72
C ARG A 84 -1.69 -10.86 4.53
N ILE A 85 -1.69 -9.77 5.31
CA ILE A 85 -0.49 -9.38 6.07
C ILE A 85 -0.30 -10.20 7.36
N GLN A 86 -1.34 -10.88 7.82
CA GLN A 86 -1.31 -11.77 8.99
C GLN A 86 -0.87 -13.20 8.65
N GLY A 87 -1.00 -13.62 7.39
CA GLY A 87 -0.49 -14.89 6.87
C GLY A 87 1.02 -14.88 6.64
#